data_AF-A0A496X9D1-F1
#
_entry.id   AF-A0A496X9D1-F1
#
_cell.length_a   1.000
_cell.length_b   1.000
_cell.length_c   1.000
_cell.angle_alpha   90.00
_cell.angle_beta   90.00
_cell.angle_gamma   90.00
#
_symmetry.space_group_name_H-M   'P 1'
#
loop_
_entity.id
_entity.type
_entity.pdbx_description
1 polymer ?
#
loop_
_entity_poly.entity_id
_entity_poly.type
_entity_poly.pdbx_seq_one_letter_code
_entity_poly.pdbx_strand_id
1 'polypeptide(L)'
;MIGNCGFGFAPVAPELRERSMLSMTRVEAIPFDSMKEGMPWDWITFPDYLDSVERTPKAVNILPYVPLTPLLIWVMGFDRAKAGALPTDEEEAEIIRLLEESMDAGGCGWSAQRLAPGCGADVQRDFDGTPMPTDVMHNETAIALAKVLARRNEGFMQVTMLGDDHDSDRAHLEELAEVSGRPLLYNVVQVIAN
;
A
#
# COMPACT_ATOMS: atom_id res chain seq x y z
N MET A 1 5.36 13.24 -2.62
CA MET A 1 4.33 12.23 -2.38
C MET A 1 4.79 11.32 -1.25
N ILE A 2 3.88 10.89 -0.38
CA ILE A 2 4.15 9.93 0.69
C ILE A 2 3.25 8.71 0.54
N GLY A 3 3.58 7.61 1.21
CA GLY A 3 2.82 6.36 1.14
C GLY A 3 3.06 5.58 -0.16
N ASN A 4 4.24 5.68 -0.76
CA ASN A 4 4.56 4.93 -1.99
C ASN A 4 4.73 3.43 -1.68
N CYS A 5 4.73 2.59 -2.72
CA CYS A 5 4.92 1.14 -2.66
C CYS A 5 3.88 0.41 -1.79
N GLY A 6 2.76 1.05 -1.45
CA GLY A 6 1.78 0.51 -0.52
C GLY A 6 2.27 0.49 0.93
N PHE A 7 3.36 1.18 1.25
CA PHE A 7 3.95 1.25 2.58
C PHE A 7 3.47 2.46 3.34
N GLY A 8 3.14 2.25 4.60
CA GLY A 8 2.68 3.28 5.52
C GLY A 8 2.15 2.64 6.79
N PHE A 9 1.68 3.49 7.70
CA PHE A 9 1.22 3.04 9.00
C PHE A 9 -0.30 3.02 9.10
N ALA A 10 -1.00 4.04 8.60
CA ALA A 10 -2.44 4.16 8.80
C ALA A 10 -3.24 3.38 7.74
N PRO A 11 -4.32 2.67 8.12
CA PRO A 11 -4.80 2.47 9.49
C PRO A 11 -3.97 1.45 10.30
N VAL A 12 -3.83 1.65 11.62
CA VAL A 12 -3.10 0.70 12.51
C VAL A 12 -3.65 0.71 13.92
N ALA A 13 -3.94 -0.48 14.42
CA ALA A 13 -4.40 -0.68 15.79
C ALA A 13 -3.24 -0.41 16.77
N PRO A 14 -3.49 0.17 17.96
CA PRO A 14 -2.45 0.50 18.92
C PRO A 14 -1.47 -0.64 19.23
N GLU A 15 -1.96 -1.87 19.31
CA GLU A 15 -1.20 -3.09 19.57
C GLU A 15 -0.31 -3.53 18.39
N LEU A 16 -0.57 -3.05 17.17
CA LEU A 16 0.23 -3.35 15.97
C LEU A 16 1.25 -2.25 15.63
N ARG A 17 1.28 -1.14 16.38
CA ARG A 17 2.20 -0.02 16.12
C ARG A 17 3.66 -0.45 16.12
N GLU A 18 4.08 -1.20 17.13
CA GLU A 18 5.44 -1.73 17.22
C GLU A 18 5.77 -2.66 16.05
N ARG A 19 4.83 -3.56 15.71
CA ARG A 19 4.97 -4.46 14.57
C ARG A 19 5.11 -3.69 13.25
N SER A 20 4.32 -2.64 13.04
CA SER A 20 4.38 -1.82 11.83
C SER A 20 5.71 -1.05 11.71
N MET A 21 6.27 -0.56 12.82
CA MET A 21 7.59 0.07 12.85
C MET A 21 8.69 -0.93 12.46
N LEU A 22 8.62 -2.18 12.92
CA LEU A 22 9.59 -3.20 12.54
C LEU A 22 9.66 -3.39 11.02
N SER A 23 8.52 -3.42 10.32
CA SER A 23 8.50 -3.50 8.85
C SER A 23 9.28 -2.35 8.22
N MET A 24 9.07 -1.11 8.68
CA MET A 24 9.72 0.08 8.13
C MET A 24 11.23 0.11 8.34
N THR A 25 11.76 -0.61 9.34
CA THR A 25 13.22 -0.74 9.52
C THR A 25 13.90 -1.38 8.34
N ARG A 26 13.19 -2.26 7.62
CA ARG A 26 13.72 -2.95 6.45
C ARG A 26 13.30 -2.28 5.16
N VAL A 27 12.02 -1.96 4.99
CA VAL A 27 11.52 -1.47 3.68
C VAL A 27 11.92 -0.03 3.37
N GLU A 28 12.06 0.82 4.41
CA GLU A 28 12.40 2.24 4.29
C GLU A 28 13.71 2.61 5.01
N ALA A 29 14.42 1.62 5.57
CA ALA A 29 15.65 1.79 6.34
C ALA A 29 15.56 2.81 7.49
N ILE A 30 14.35 2.99 8.07
CA ILE A 30 14.12 3.92 9.18
C ILE A 30 14.43 3.21 10.51
N PRO A 31 15.34 3.70 11.36
CA PRO A 31 15.63 3.06 12.64
C PRO A 31 14.40 2.99 13.55
N PHE A 32 14.20 1.82 14.17
CA PHE A 32 13.06 1.56 15.06
C PHE A 32 12.95 2.58 16.20
N ASP A 33 14.05 2.83 16.91
CA ASP A 33 14.07 3.76 18.04
C ASP A 33 13.73 5.19 17.61
N SER A 34 14.14 5.61 16.40
CA SER A 34 13.79 6.92 15.85
C SER A 34 12.29 7.04 15.57
N MET A 35 11.65 5.99 15.05
CA MET A 35 10.18 5.99 14.87
C MET A 35 9.45 5.99 16.21
N LYS A 36 9.95 5.20 17.17
CA LYS A 36 9.35 5.10 18.51
C LYS A 36 9.38 6.41 19.27
N GLU A 37 10.46 7.19 19.12
CA GLU A 37 10.59 8.51 19.73
C GLU A 37 9.85 9.60 18.93
N GLY A 38 9.90 9.53 17.59
CA GLY A 38 9.45 10.62 16.73
C GLY A 38 7.98 10.57 16.29
N MET A 39 7.32 9.41 16.35
CA MET A 39 5.93 9.30 15.89
C MET A 39 4.94 9.72 17.00
N PRO A 40 4.01 10.65 16.71
CA PRO A 40 3.06 11.14 17.72
C PRO A 40 2.00 10.12 18.12
N TRP A 41 1.69 9.16 17.25
CA TRP A 41 0.70 8.09 17.47
C TRP A 41 -0.67 8.59 17.97
N ASP A 42 -1.05 9.81 17.59
CA ASP A 42 -2.32 10.48 17.90
C ASP A 42 -3.43 10.12 16.91
N TRP A 43 -3.24 9.05 16.14
CA TRP A 43 -4.14 8.55 15.09
C TRP A 43 -4.23 7.03 15.10
N ILE A 44 -5.33 6.54 14.52
CA ILE A 44 -5.58 5.12 14.27
C ILE A 44 -5.99 4.94 12.81
N THR A 45 -6.88 5.79 12.29
CA THR A 45 -7.38 5.72 10.91
C THR A 45 -6.52 6.56 9.96
N PHE A 46 -6.71 6.38 8.65
CA PHE A 46 -6.03 7.20 7.65
C PHE A 46 -6.47 8.68 7.70
N PRO A 47 -7.77 9.03 7.86
CA PRO A 47 -8.18 10.41 8.12
C PRO A 47 -7.51 11.03 9.35
N ASP A 48 -7.46 10.32 10.49
CA ASP A 48 -6.78 10.83 11.70
C ASP A 48 -5.28 11.08 11.44
N TYR A 49 -4.64 10.22 10.65
CA TYR A 49 -3.25 10.37 10.24
C TYR A 49 -3.07 11.64 9.39
N LEU A 50 -3.97 11.90 8.44
CA LEU A 50 -3.92 13.13 7.65
C LEU A 50 -4.15 14.37 8.49
N ASP A 51 -5.03 14.32 9.49
CA ASP A 51 -5.23 15.42 10.44
C ASP A 51 -3.94 15.70 11.25
N SER A 52 -3.22 14.65 11.66
CA SER A 52 -1.92 14.78 12.34
C SER A 52 -0.83 15.37 11.42
N VAL A 53 -0.78 14.91 10.17
CA VAL A 53 0.08 15.49 9.13
C VAL A 53 -0.27 16.96 8.92
N GLU A 54 -1.54 17.33 8.80
CA GLU A 54 -2.00 18.70 8.56
C GLU A 54 -1.56 19.66 9.67
N ARG A 55 -1.73 19.27 10.95
CA ARG A 55 -1.29 20.08 12.10
C ARG A 55 0.22 20.24 12.20
N THR A 56 1.00 19.34 11.59
CA THR A 56 2.47 19.37 11.68
C THR A 56 3.03 20.51 10.82
N PRO A 57 3.83 21.44 11.40
CA PRO A 57 4.51 22.48 10.63
C PRO A 57 5.39 21.87 9.55
N LYS A 58 5.15 22.25 8.29
CA LYS A 58 5.80 21.67 7.11
C LYS A 58 6.15 22.78 6.11
N ALA A 59 7.30 22.66 5.46
CA ALA A 59 7.78 23.61 4.44
C ALA A 59 7.52 23.13 3.00
N VAL A 60 6.95 21.94 2.84
CA VAL A 60 6.68 21.30 1.54
C VAL A 60 5.24 20.86 1.45
N ASN A 61 4.73 20.78 0.22
CA ASN A 61 3.44 20.17 -0.06
C ASN A 61 3.53 18.64 0.07
N ILE A 62 2.49 18.04 0.64
CA ILE A 62 2.37 16.60 0.81
C ILE A 62 1.16 16.12 0.01
N LEU A 63 1.35 15.05 -0.75
CA LEU A 63 0.28 14.36 -1.47
C LEU A 63 0.36 12.88 -1.07
N PRO A 64 -0.57 12.39 -0.23
CA PRO A 64 -0.50 11.06 0.33
C PRO A 64 -1.24 10.04 -0.53
N TYR A 65 -0.59 8.94 -0.89
CA TYR A 65 -1.30 7.74 -1.29
C TYR A 65 -1.95 7.07 -0.08
N VAL A 66 -3.04 6.34 -0.34
CA VAL A 66 -3.57 5.34 0.59
C VAL A 66 -2.73 4.06 0.45
N PRO A 67 -1.91 3.71 1.46
CA PRO A 67 -1.04 2.54 1.38
C PRO A 67 -1.85 1.26 1.57
N LEU A 68 -1.77 0.32 0.62
CA LEU A 68 -2.59 -0.90 0.70
C LEU A 68 -2.15 -1.88 1.79
N THR A 69 -0.87 -1.93 2.18
CA THR A 69 -0.41 -2.86 3.24
C THR A 69 -1.18 -2.71 4.56
N PRO A 70 -1.20 -1.52 5.20
CA PRO A 70 -1.95 -1.36 6.45
C PRO A 70 -3.46 -1.54 6.26
N LEU A 71 -4.01 -1.21 5.09
CA LEU A 71 -5.42 -1.41 4.77
C LEU A 71 -5.81 -2.90 4.77
N LEU A 72 -5.02 -3.74 4.09
CA LEU A 72 -5.22 -5.18 4.06
C LEU A 72 -5.07 -5.80 5.46
N ILE A 73 -4.05 -5.40 6.21
CA ILE A 73 -3.83 -5.87 7.59
C ILE A 73 -5.00 -5.48 8.50
N TRP A 74 -5.50 -4.26 8.37
CA TRP A 74 -6.59 -3.74 9.19
C TRP A 74 -7.89 -4.53 9.00
N VAL A 75 -8.23 -4.85 7.75
CA VAL A 75 -9.51 -5.53 7.45
C VAL A 75 -9.41 -7.04 7.60
N MET A 76 -8.37 -7.66 7.05
CA MET A 76 -8.24 -9.12 7.00
C MET A 76 -7.54 -9.71 8.23
N GLY A 77 -6.88 -8.87 9.02
CA GLY A 77 -5.96 -9.29 10.07
C GLY A 77 -4.56 -9.62 9.52
N PHE A 78 -3.55 -9.47 10.39
CA PHE A 78 -2.14 -9.59 10.03
C PHE A 78 -1.81 -10.93 9.35
N ASP A 79 -2.19 -12.06 9.97
CA ASP A 79 -1.80 -13.38 9.48
C ASP A 79 -2.41 -13.72 8.12
N ARG A 80 -3.69 -13.37 7.90
CA ARG A 80 -4.37 -13.66 6.63
C ARG A 80 -3.86 -12.77 5.50
N ALA A 81 -3.65 -11.49 5.76
CA ALA A 81 -3.06 -10.57 4.79
C ALA A 81 -1.64 -11.02 4.39
N LYS A 82 -0.83 -11.44 5.36
CA LYS A 82 0.53 -11.95 5.15
C LYS A 82 0.58 -13.32 4.45
N ALA A 83 -0.46 -14.13 4.61
CA ALA A 83 -0.59 -15.42 3.94
C ALA A 83 -1.07 -15.30 2.48
N GLY A 84 -1.42 -14.10 2.00
CA GLY A 84 -1.97 -13.90 0.67
C GLY A 84 -3.37 -14.48 0.53
N ALA A 85 -4.17 -14.49 1.60
CA ALA A 85 -5.56 -14.90 1.48
C ALA A 85 -6.32 -13.95 0.56
N LEU A 86 -7.25 -14.46 -0.25
CA LEU A 86 -8.23 -13.60 -0.91
C LEU A 86 -9.19 -13.01 0.15
N PRO A 87 -9.51 -11.71 0.11
CA PRO A 87 -10.55 -11.14 0.97
C PRO A 87 -11.89 -11.86 0.75
N THR A 88 -12.70 -12.00 1.81
CA THR A 88 -14.11 -12.35 1.64
C THR A 88 -14.89 -11.18 1.05
N ASP A 89 -16.12 -11.40 0.60
CA ASP A 89 -16.98 -10.34 0.05
C ASP A 89 -17.17 -9.19 1.06
N GLU A 90 -17.32 -9.50 2.35
CA GLU A 90 -17.43 -8.51 3.42
C GLU A 90 -16.12 -7.74 3.65
N GLU A 91 -14.98 -8.43 3.58
CA GLU A 91 -13.67 -7.81 3.72
C GLU A 91 -13.34 -6.92 2.51
N GLU A 92 -13.64 -7.35 1.29
CA GLU A 92 -13.48 -6.52 0.08
C GLU A 92 -14.34 -5.27 0.17
N ALA A 93 -15.61 -5.39 0.58
CA ALA A 93 -16.50 -4.25 0.77
C ALA A 93 -15.95 -3.26 1.79
N GLU A 94 -15.37 -3.74 2.90
CA GLU A 94 -14.77 -2.88 3.93
C GLU A 94 -13.45 -2.23 3.47
N ILE A 95 -12.59 -2.95 2.73
CA ILE A 95 -11.38 -2.39 2.11
C ILE A 95 -11.78 -1.25 1.15
N ILE A 96 -12.80 -1.47 0.32
CA ILE A 96 -13.31 -0.46 -0.61
C ILE A 96 -13.86 0.75 0.16
N ARG A 97 -14.66 0.53 1.20
CA ARG A 97 -15.24 1.60 2.03
C ARG A 97 -14.14 2.47 2.65
N LEU A 98 -13.10 1.84 3.20
CA LEU A 98 -11.97 2.53 3.81
C LEU A 98 -11.09 3.25 2.79
N LEU A 99 -10.92 2.71 1.57
CA LEU A 99 -10.26 3.42 0.48
C LEU A 99 -11.05 4.67 0.09
N GLU A 100 -12.37 4.57 -0.07
CA GLU A 100 -13.23 5.72 -0.39
C GLU A 100 -13.15 6.80 0.72
N GLU A 101 -13.25 6.41 1.98
CA GLU A 101 -13.08 7.31 3.14
C GLU A 101 -11.70 7.98 3.17
N SER A 102 -10.65 7.22 2.88
CA SER A 102 -9.27 7.73 2.83
C SER A 102 -9.07 8.73 1.69
N MET A 103 -9.72 8.50 0.54
CA MET A 103 -9.71 9.44 -0.59
C MET A 103 -10.53 10.70 -0.29
N ASP A 104 -11.70 10.57 0.35
CA ASP A 104 -12.51 11.72 0.79
C ASP A 104 -11.74 12.63 1.77
N ALA A 105 -10.86 12.04 2.59
CA ALA A 105 -9.97 12.78 3.50
C ALA A 105 -8.75 13.43 2.81
N GLY A 106 -8.50 13.15 1.53
CA GLY A 106 -7.40 13.74 0.75
C GLY A 106 -6.35 12.75 0.25
N GLY A 107 -6.57 11.45 0.36
CA GLY A 107 -5.76 10.42 -0.29
C GLY A 107 -5.83 10.51 -1.82
N CYS A 108 -4.69 10.57 -2.51
CA CYS A 108 -4.64 10.82 -3.96
C CYS A 108 -4.88 9.59 -4.85
N GLY A 109 -5.40 8.51 -4.27
CA GLY A 109 -5.45 7.17 -4.85
C GLY A 109 -4.65 6.20 -3.99
N TRP A 110 -4.30 5.04 -4.55
CA TRP A 110 -3.63 3.97 -3.80
C TRP A 110 -2.30 3.57 -4.42
N SER A 111 -1.46 2.95 -3.60
CA SER A 111 -0.16 2.46 -4.03
C SER A 111 0.08 1.01 -3.59
N ALA A 112 0.90 0.30 -4.35
CA ALA A 112 1.31 -1.06 -4.03
C ALA A 112 2.68 -1.41 -4.61
N GLN A 113 3.45 -2.16 -3.83
CA GLN A 113 4.53 -2.99 -4.34
C GLN A 113 4.03 -4.43 -4.41
N ARG A 114 4.27 -5.08 -5.54
CA ARG A 114 3.89 -6.45 -5.85
C ARG A 114 5.10 -7.20 -6.40
N LEU A 115 6.06 -7.49 -5.53
CA LEU A 115 7.26 -8.24 -5.88
C LEU A 115 7.06 -9.69 -5.43
N ALA A 116 6.63 -10.55 -6.37
CA ALA A 116 6.23 -11.91 -6.04
C ALA A 116 7.38 -12.68 -5.38
N PRO A 117 7.10 -13.55 -4.39
CA PRO A 117 8.14 -14.31 -3.70
C PRO A 117 8.95 -15.15 -4.69
N GLY A 118 10.27 -14.94 -4.75
CA GLY A 118 11.14 -15.68 -5.67
C GLY A 118 11.29 -15.10 -7.07
N CYS A 119 10.67 -13.95 -7.39
CA CYS A 119 10.81 -13.27 -8.70
C CYS A 119 12.24 -12.75 -9.00
N GLY A 120 13.20 -12.94 -8.09
CA GLY A 120 14.59 -12.50 -8.24
C GLY A 120 14.84 -11.03 -7.94
N ALA A 121 13.78 -10.22 -7.77
CA ALA A 121 13.88 -8.83 -7.31
C ALA A 121 13.03 -8.51 -6.08
N ASP A 122 12.61 -9.53 -5.32
CA ASP A 122 11.85 -9.41 -4.06
C ASP A 122 12.75 -8.96 -2.89
N VAL A 123 13.44 -7.83 -3.09
CA VAL A 123 14.45 -7.28 -2.17
C VAL A 123 13.82 -6.52 -1.00
N GLN A 124 12.61 -5.96 -1.19
CA GLN A 124 11.86 -5.18 -0.21
C GLN A 124 10.84 -6.03 0.57
N ARG A 125 11.27 -7.18 1.11
CA ARG A 125 10.41 -7.99 2.01
C ARG A 125 10.35 -7.42 3.42
N ASP A 126 9.47 -7.97 4.25
CA ASP A 126 9.24 -7.56 5.63
C ASP A 126 10.44 -7.84 6.55
N PHE A 127 10.45 -7.30 7.77
CA PHE A 127 11.57 -7.37 8.72
C PHE A 127 11.97 -8.81 9.08
N ASP A 128 11.02 -9.74 9.06
CA ASP A 128 11.20 -11.17 9.33
C ASP A 128 11.62 -11.98 8.09
N GLY A 129 11.82 -11.32 6.95
CA GLY A 129 12.21 -11.96 5.70
C GLY A 129 11.05 -12.46 4.84
N THR A 130 9.82 -12.42 5.33
CA THR A 130 8.63 -12.86 4.59
C THR A 130 8.07 -11.77 3.66
N PRO A 131 7.27 -12.11 2.63
CA PRO A 131 6.72 -11.13 1.68
C PRO A 131 5.83 -10.08 2.35
N MET A 132 5.74 -8.88 1.80
CA MET A 132 4.76 -7.88 2.26
C MET A 132 3.33 -8.30 1.86
N PRO A 133 2.27 -7.86 2.55
CA PRO A 133 0.90 -8.21 2.18
C PRO A 133 0.55 -7.90 0.72
N THR A 134 1.07 -6.80 0.17
CA THR A 134 0.85 -6.44 -1.24
C THR A 134 1.66 -7.31 -2.22
N ASP A 135 2.78 -7.91 -1.80
CA ASP A 135 3.56 -8.86 -2.63
C ASP A 135 2.80 -10.16 -2.92
N VAL A 136 1.90 -10.55 -2.02
CA VAL A 136 1.05 -11.74 -2.12
C VAL A 136 -0.44 -11.40 -2.31
N MET A 137 -0.76 -10.14 -2.59
CA MET A 137 -2.11 -9.70 -2.89
C MET A 137 -2.54 -10.22 -4.26
N HIS A 138 -3.78 -10.69 -4.34
CA HIS A 138 -4.43 -11.18 -5.56
C HIS A 138 -4.69 -10.06 -6.59
N ASN A 139 -4.65 -10.40 -7.89
CA ASN A 139 -4.97 -9.47 -8.98
C ASN A 139 -6.41 -8.97 -8.87
N GLU A 140 -7.32 -9.84 -8.45
CA GLU A 140 -8.75 -9.58 -8.25
C GLU A 140 -8.96 -8.41 -7.27
N THR A 141 -8.21 -8.41 -6.16
CA THR A 141 -8.25 -7.32 -5.18
C THR A 141 -7.74 -6.00 -5.78
N ALA A 142 -6.64 -6.03 -6.56
CA ALA A 142 -6.14 -4.83 -7.23
C ALA A 142 -7.15 -4.27 -8.24
N ILE A 143 -7.83 -5.14 -8.99
CA ILE A 143 -8.88 -4.76 -9.95
C ILE A 143 -10.09 -4.16 -9.23
N ALA A 144 -10.51 -4.72 -8.09
CA ALA A 144 -11.59 -4.16 -7.28
C ALA A 144 -11.27 -2.72 -6.84
N LEU A 145 -10.03 -2.46 -6.41
CA LEU A 145 -9.55 -1.13 -6.02
C LEU A 145 -9.40 -0.18 -7.21
N ALA A 146 -9.00 -0.67 -8.39
CA ALA A 146 -8.99 0.11 -9.63
C ALA A 146 -10.41 0.58 -10.02
N LYS A 147 -11.43 -0.28 -9.85
CA LYS A 147 -12.84 0.07 -10.10
C LYS A 147 -13.34 1.18 -9.16
N VAL A 148 -12.81 1.30 -7.94
CA VAL A 148 -13.13 2.43 -7.06
C VAL A 148 -12.74 3.75 -7.74
N LEU A 149 -11.52 3.82 -8.26
CA LEU A 149 -11.03 5.02 -8.93
C LEU A 149 -11.82 5.35 -10.21
N ALA A 150 -12.27 4.33 -10.94
CA ALA A 150 -13.17 4.50 -12.09
C ALA A 150 -14.50 5.14 -11.69
N ARG A 151 -15.16 4.59 -10.66
CA ARG A 151 -16.46 5.11 -10.18
C ARG A 151 -16.35 6.56 -9.71
N ARG A 152 -15.25 6.89 -9.03
CA ARG A 152 -14.99 8.25 -8.53
C ARG A 152 -14.53 9.21 -9.62
N ASN A 153 -14.01 8.68 -10.74
CA ASN A 153 -13.31 9.45 -11.77
C ASN A 153 -12.20 10.35 -11.15
N GLU A 154 -11.52 9.82 -10.14
CA GLU A 154 -10.57 10.54 -9.29
C GLU A 154 -9.37 9.65 -8.95
N GLY A 155 -8.24 10.27 -8.62
CA GLY A 155 -7.06 9.57 -8.11
C GLY A 155 -6.22 8.91 -9.20
N PHE A 156 -5.11 8.32 -8.76
CA PHE A 156 -4.17 7.58 -9.59
C PHE A 156 -3.49 6.47 -8.77
N MET A 157 -2.96 5.48 -9.47
CA MET A 157 -2.29 4.33 -8.86
C MET A 157 -0.79 4.51 -8.96
N GLN A 158 -0.05 4.02 -7.97
CA GLN A 158 1.39 3.76 -8.13
C GLN A 158 1.66 2.30 -7.86
N VAL A 159 2.27 1.62 -8.83
CA VAL A 159 2.55 0.20 -8.74
C VAL A 159 4.01 -0.09 -9.08
N THR A 160 4.67 -0.83 -8.20
CA THR A 160 5.89 -1.56 -8.52
C THR A 160 5.49 -3.02 -8.68
N MET A 161 5.69 -3.66 -9.83
CA MET A 161 5.28 -5.05 -10.05
C MET A 161 6.37 -5.85 -10.74
N LEU A 162 6.67 -7.02 -10.17
CA LEU A 162 7.47 -8.06 -10.78
C LEU A 162 7.04 -9.42 -10.23
N GLY A 163 6.58 -10.28 -11.12
CA GLY A 163 6.23 -11.66 -10.89
C GLY A 163 7.15 -12.62 -11.64
N ASP A 164 6.69 -13.85 -11.82
CA ASP A 164 7.44 -14.89 -12.55
C ASP A 164 7.35 -14.72 -14.08
N ASP A 165 6.33 -14.00 -14.56
CA ASP A 165 6.08 -13.75 -15.99
C ASP A 165 5.85 -12.26 -16.27
N HIS A 166 6.83 -11.65 -16.92
CA HIS A 166 6.81 -10.23 -17.29
C HIS A 166 5.65 -9.86 -18.22
N ASP A 167 5.23 -10.78 -19.10
CA ASP A 167 4.12 -10.50 -20.02
C ASP A 167 2.79 -10.46 -19.27
N SER A 168 2.57 -11.40 -18.34
CA SER A 168 1.43 -11.37 -17.42
C SER A 168 1.43 -10.12 -16.52
N ASP A 169 2.58 -9.72 -15.98
CA ASP A 169 2.67 -8.51 -15.15
C ASP A 169 2.28 -7.25 -15.94
N ARG A 170 2.82 -7.11 -17.15
CA ARG A 170 2.49 -6.01 -18.05
C ARG A 170 1.01 -6.01 -18.40
N ALA A 171 0.46 -7.16 -18.78
CA ALA A 171 -0.96 -7.29 -19.11
C ALA A 171 -1.86 -6.88 -17.92
N HIS A 172 -1.47 -7.25 -16.70
CA HIS A 172 -2.21 -6.84 -15.51
C HIS A 172 -2.10 -5.34 -15.22
N LEU A 173 -0.93 -4.73 -15.41
CA LEU A 173 -0.78 -3.27 -15.30
C LEU A 173 -1.63 -2.52 -16.33
N GLU A 174 -1.70 -3.03 -17.56
CA GLU A 174 -2.58 -2.50 -18.61
C GLU A 174 -4.06 -2.64 -18.23
N GLU A 175 -4.46 -3.81 -17.70
CA GLU A 175 -5.82 -4.04 -17.19
C GLU A 175 -6.19 -3.07 -16.07
N LEU A 176 -5.29 -2.81 -15.10
CA LEU A 176 -5.53 -1.82 -14.05
C LEU A 176 -5.75 -0.41 -14.62
N ALA A 177 -4.96 -0.01 -15.61
CA ALA A 177 -5.12 1.28 -16.28
C ALA A 177 -6.44 1.36 -17.08
N GLU A 178 -6.82 0.30 -17.79
CA GLU A 178 -8.06 0.24 -18.56
C GLU A 178 -9.30 0.24 -17.66
N VAL A 179 -9.33 -0.64 -16.66
CA VAL A 179 -10.46 -0.78 -15.72
C VAL A 179 -10.68 0.50 -14.93
N SER A 180 -9.61 1.14 -14.48
CA SER A 180 -9.73 2.40 -13.73
C SER A 180 -10.09 3.59 -14.62
N GLY A 181 -9.62 3.61 -15.87
CA GLY A 181 -9.60 4.83 -16.68
C GLY A 181 -8.77 5.96 -16.05
N ARG A 182 -7.87 5.63 -15.12
CA ARG A 182 -7.07 6.58 -14.33
C ARG A 182 -5.57 6.39 -14.58
N PRO A 183 -4.73 7.42 -14.33
CA PRO A 183 -3.28 7.27 -14.47
C PRO A 183 -2.72 6.18 -13.55
N LEU A 184 -1.80 5.38 -14.09
CA LEU A 184 -0.98 4.43 -13.34
C LEU A 184 0.49 4.85 -13.47
N LEU A 185 1.12 5.13 -12.33
CA LEU A 185 2.56 5.35 -12.23
C LEU A 185 3.25 4.00 -12.01
N TYR A 186 3.88 3.50 -13.06
CA TYR A 186 4.66 2.27 -13.01
C TYR A 186 6.10 2.59 -12.60
N ASN A 187 6.51 2.10 -11.44
CA ASN A 187 7.89 2.21 -10.98
C ASN A 187 8.72 1.10 -11.61
N VAL A 188 9.55 1.47 -12.58
CA VAL A 188 10.46 0.54 -13.26
C VAL A 188 11.58 0.15 -12.29
N VAL A 189 11.54 -1.09 -11.80
CA VAL A 189 12.65 -1.70 -11.07
C VAL A 189 13.36 -2.65 -12.03
N GLN A 190 14.18 -2.14 -12.94
CA GLN A 190 15.18 -2.98 -13.61
C GLN A 190 16.27 -2.18 -14.34
N VAL A 191 17.50 -2.42 -13.91
CA VAL A 191 18.63 -2.59 -14.83
C VAL A 191 18.78 -4.09 -15.00
N ILE A 192 18.19 -4.68 -16.05
CA ILE A 192 18.68 -5.98 -16.53
C ILE A 192 19.92 -5.66 -17.36
N ALA A 193 21.10 -5.88 -16.79
CA ALA A 193 22.29 -6.04 -17.63
C ALA A 193 22.18 -7.42 -18.29
N ASN A 194 22.02 -7.43 -19.60
CA ASN A 194 22.23 -8.63 -20.42
C ASN A 194 23.69 -9.08 -20.35
#